data_AF-A0ABC8AQU8-F1
#
_entry.id   AF-A0ABC8AQU8-F1
#
_cell.length_a   1.000
_cell.length_b   1.000
_cell.length_c   1.000
_cell.angle_alpha   90.00
_cell.angle_beta   90.00
_cell.angle_gamma   90.00
#
_symmetry.space_group_name_H-M   'P 1'
#
loop_
_entity.id
_entity.type
_entity.pdbx_description
1 polymer ?
#
loop_
_entity_poly.entity_id
_entity_poly.type
_entity_poly.pdbx_seq_one_letter_code
_entity_poly.pdbx_strand_id
1 'polypeptide(L)'
;MNNDNSCPNCRQIDSVQSMPAIAATGMSTVQGASTYAGVGIGPSGTVVPVIGSARSTSAQTTALAAATRPAPPTSSVTGPATCGVLLLIAALVMLAIAGAAVSLGTPPEQSTPPVGDWLVLGGLMAMPFALPSLAAFLVLTHRSRNNARIARGLPAASALWSAAFYCHRCGLCYWPQPVEGGTADGQLLLPNQFQQVVWNAGGYGFGGQR
;
A
#
# COMPACT_ATOMS: atom_id res chain seq x y z
N MET A 1 -40.27 2.22 12.68
CA MET A 1 -39.66 2.96 11.56
C MET A 1 -39.58 1.99 10.39
N ASN A 2 -40.38 2.20 9.34
CA ASN A 2 -40.30 1.39 8.12
C ASN A 2 -39.01 1.78 7.38
N ASN A 3 -38.00 0.92 7.42
CA ASN A 3 -36.81 1.08 6.62
C ASN A 3 -37.11 0.54 5.22
N ASP A 4 -37.79 1.35 4.42
CA ASP A 4 -38.02 1.02 3.01
C ASP A 4 -36.67 1.11 2.28
N ASN A 5 -36.00 -0.04 2.17
CA ASN A 5 -34.76 -0.21 1.41
C ASN A 5 -35.00 -0.36 -0.09
N SER A 6 -36.23 -0.13 -0.56
CA SER A 6 -36.62 -0.12 -1.97
C SER A 6 -35.79 0.89 -2.76
N CYS A 7 -35.39 0.52 -3.98
CA CYS A 7 -34.68 1.46 -4.85
C CYS A 7 -35.59 2.64 -5.21
N PRO A 8 -35.16 3.91 -5.03
CA PRO A 8 -36.03 5.06 -5.31
C PRO A 8 -36.36 5.22 -6.81
N ASN A 9 -35.57 4.61 -7.71
CA ASN A 9 -35.82 4.63 -9.15
C ASN A 9 -36.82 3.54 -9.60
N CYS A 10 -36.50 2.27 -9.34
CA CYS A 10 -37.33 1.15 -9.84
C CYS A 10 -38.38 0.64 -8.83
N ARG A 11 -38.33 1.10 -7.58
CA ARG A 11 -39.19 0.70 -6.44
C ARG A 11 -39.24 -0.81 -6.15
N GLN A 12 -38.25 -1.55 -6.63
CA GLN A 12 -38.10 -2.98 -6.39
C GLN A 12 -37.06 -3.23 -5.30
N ILE A 13 -37.24 -4.31 -4.53
CA ILE A 13 -36.33 -4.74 -3.46
C ILE A 13 -35.44 -5.91 -3.93
N ASP A 14 -35.92 -6.74 -4.85
CA ASP A 14 -35.30 -8.02 -5.26
C ASP A 14 -33.89 -7.90 -5.85
N SER A 15 -33.51 -6.71 -6.32
CA SER A 15 -32.22 -6.44 -6.96
C SER A 15 -31.35 -5.46 -6.18
N VAL A 16 -31.68 -5.21 -4.91
CA VAL A 16 -30.95 -4.31 -4.03
C VAL A 16 -30.03 -5.12 -3.13
N GLN A 17 -28.75 -4.73 -3.07
CA GLN A 17 -27.79 -5.31 -2.14
C GLN A 17 -27.10 -4.20 -1.33
N SER A 18 -26.78 -4.50 -0.08
CA SER A 18 -25.95 -3.61 0.73
C SER A 18 -24.51 -3.60 0.21
N MET A 19 -23.81 -2.48 0.40
CA MET A 19 -22.41 -2.38 -0.02
C MET A 19 -21.50 -3.45 0.62
N PRO A 20 -21.64 -3.80 1.92
CA PRO A 20 -20.89 -4.89 2.51
C PRO A 20 -21.13 -6.24 1.83
N ALA A 21 -22.37 -6.51 1.38
CA ALA A 21 -22.67 -7.75 0.66
C ALA A 21 -22.00 -7.77 -0.73
N ILE A 22 -21.95 -6.64 -1.44
CA ILE A 22 -21.23 -6.53 -2.72
C ILE A 22 -19.72 -6.68 -2.55
N ALA A 23 -19.14 -6.11 -1.49
CA ALA A 23 -17.73 -6.31 -1.20
C ALA A 23 -17.44 -7.78 -0.86
N ALA A 24 -18.26 -8.42 -0.03
CA ALA A 24 -18.09 -9.81 0.36
C ALA A 24 -18.21 -10.77 -0.84
N THR A 25 -19.21 -10.56 -1.70
CA THR A 25 -19.43 -11.38 -2.92
C THR A 25 -18.44 -11.05 -4.02
N GLY A 26 -17.92 -9.82 -4.05
CA GLY A 26 -17.00 -9.35 -5.08
C GLY A 26 -15.54 -9.69 -4.84
N MET A 27 -15.20 -10.40 -3.76
CA MET A 27 -13.84 -10.83 -3.46
C MET A 27 -13.74 -12.36 -3.55
N SER A 28 -12.85 -12.86 -4.42
CA SER A 28 -12.51 -14.27 -4.48
C SER A 28 -11.00 -14.46 -4.27
N THR A 29 -10.63 -15.46 -3.47
CA THR A 29 -9.23 -15.85 -3.26
C THR A 29 -8.93 -17.09 -4.08
N VAL A 30 -8.02 -16.96 -5.05
CA VAL A 30 -7.53 -18.05 -5.86
C VAL A 30 -6.20 -18.52 -5.26
N GLN A 31 -6.14 -19.78 -4.87
CA GLN A 31 -4.91 -20.42 -4.40
C GLN A 31 -4.38 -21.32 -5.50
N GLY A 32 -3.17 -21.04 -5.97
CA GLY A 32 -2.41 -21.89 -6.88
C GLY A 32 -1.27 -22.57 -6.12
N ALA A 33 -1.08 -23.87 -6.35
CA ALA A 33 0.13 -24.57 -5.96
C ALA A 33 0.92 -24.89 -7.23
N SER A 34 2.18 -24.46 -7.27
CA SER A 34 3.10 -24.74 -8.37
C SER A 34 4.27 -25.55 -7.83
N THR A 35 4.63 -26.63 -8.50
CA THR A 35 5.85 -27.40 -8.18
C THR A 35 6.98 -26.85 -9.03
N TYR A 36 8.11 -26.55 -8.41
CA TYR A 36 9.32 -26.14 -9.12
C TYR A 36 10.45 -27.11 -8.82
N ALA A 37 11.25 -27.40 -9.84
CA ALA A 37 12.49 -28.15 -9.72
C ALA A 37 13.65 -27.20 -9.99
N GLY A 38 14.63 -27.20 -9.09
CA GLY A 38 15.86 -26.43 -9.20
C GLY A 38 17.07 -27.29 -8.88
N VAL A 39 18.23 -26.69 -8.98
CA VAL A 39 19.51 -27.35 -8.74
C VAL A 39 20.29 -26.54 -7.71
N GLY A 40 20.66 -27.18 -6.61
CA GLY A 40 21.56 -26.61 -5.59
C GLY A 40 22.98 -27.16 -5.76
N ILE A 41 23.97 -26.33 -5.48
CA ILE A 41 25.38 -26.75 -5.41
C ILE A 41 25.71 -26.99 -3.93
N GLY A 42 26.03 -28.23 -3.59
CA GLY A 42 26.42 -28.63 -2.24
C GLY A 42 27.86 -28.21 -1.89
N PRO A 43 28.26 -28.33 -0.61
CA PRO A 43 29.56 -27.87 -0.11
C PRO A 43 30.76 -28.53 -0.79
N SER A 44 30.58 -29.72 -1.36
CA SER A 44 31.60 -30.50 -2.07
C SER A 44 31.52 -30.36 -3.60
N GLY A 45 30.78 -29.36 -4.12
CA GLY A 45 30.55 -29.18 -5.55
C GLY A 45 29.55 -30.18 -6.15
N THR A 46 28.87 -30.96 -5.30
CA THR A 46 27.84 -31.92 -5.73
C THR A 46 26.56 -31.21 -6.13
N VAL A 47 25.99 -31.63 -7.26
CA VAL A 47 24.75 -31.09 -7.80
C VAL A 47 23.57 -31.83 -7.18
N VAL A 48 22.77 -31.14 -6.36
CA VAL A 48 21.62 -31.74 -5.65
C VAL A 48 20.32 -31.19 -6.25
N PRO A 49 19.40 -32.05 -6.72
CA PRO A 49 18.10 -31.59 -7.20
C PRO A 49 17.26 -31.11 -6.00
N VAL A 50 16.70 -29.91 -6.13
CA VAL A 50 15.78 -29.32 -5.15
C VAL A 50 14.40 -29.32 -5.78
N ILE A 51 13.50 -30.14 -5.24
CA ILE A 51 12.08 -30.14 -5.62
C ILE A 51 11.35 -29.38 -4.52
N GLY A 52 10.69 -28.28 -4.88
CA GLY A 52 9.91 -27.45 -3.97
C GLY A 52 8.49 -27.26 -4.46
N SER A 53 7.58 -26.96 -3.55
CA SER A 53 6.23 -26.49 -3.87
C SER A 53 6.09 -25.03 -3.47
N ALA A 54 5.75 -24.17 -4.41
CA ALA A 54 5.35 -22.79 -4.16
C ALA A 54 3.83 -22.73 -4.07
N ARG A 55 3.30 -22.04 -3.04
CA ARG A 55 1.88 -21.65 -3.00
C ARG A 55 1.77 -20.17 -3.29
N SER A 56 1.01 -19.83 -4.33
CA SER A 56 0.65 -18.46 -4.67
C SER A 56 -0.82 -18.24 -4.33
N THR A 57 -1.10 -17.32 -3.42
CA THR A 57 -2.46 -16.87 -3.13
C THR A 57 -2.69 -15.53 -3.80
N SER A 58 -3.69 -15.43 -4.67
CA SER A 58 -4.08 -14.19 -5.35
C SER A 58 -5.52 -13.84 -5.01
N ALA A 59 -5.76 -12.61 -4.58
CA ALA A 59 -7.11 -12.10 -4.39
C ALA A 59 -7.57 -11.39 -5.66
N GLN A 60 -8.71 -11.79 -6.22
CA GLN A 60 -9.38 -11.09 -7.30
C GLN A 60 -10.56 -10.30 -6.74
N THR A 61 -10.73 -9.08 -7.22
CA THR A 61 -11.87 -8.23 -6.88
C THR A 61 -12.63 -7.86 -8.14
N THR A 62 -13.95 -8.01 -8.13
CA THR A 62 -14.79 -7.60 -9.26
C THR A 62 -14.70 -6.09 -9.51
N ALA A 63 -14.94 -5.67 -10.75
CA ALA A 63 -14.91 -4.26 -11.12
C ALA A 63 -15.90 -3.41 -10.29
N LEU A 64 -17.07 -3.98 -9.97
CA LEU A 64 -18.07 -3.31 -9.12
C LEU A 64 -17.56 -3.12 -7.69
N ALA A 65 -17.05 -4.19 -7.07
CA ALA A 65 -16.49 -4.11 -5.72
C ALA A 65 -15.25 -3.21 -5.66
N ALA A 66 -14.47 -3.11 -6.74
CA ALA A 66 -13.36 -2.18 -6.87
C ALA A 66 -13.83 -0.72 -6.97
N ALA A 67 -14.88 -0.45 -7.76
CA ALA A 67 -15.46 0.88 -7.95
C ALA A 67 -16.16 1.40 -6.69
N THR A 68 -16.72 0.51 -5.86
CA THR A 68 -17.41 0.90 -4.61
C THR A 68 -16.53 0.78 -3.37
N ARG A 69 -15.20 0.63 -3.50
CA ARG A 69 -14.34 0.47 -2.30
C ARG A 69 -14.40 1.67 -1.36
N PRO A 70 -14.43 1.42 -0.03
CA PRO A 70 -14.44 2.50 0.97
C PRO A 70 -13.13 3.30 0.98
N ALA A 71 -12.01 2.72 0.56
CA ALA A 71 -10.71 3.38 0.53
C ALA A 71 -9.88 3.02 -0.72
N PRO A 72 -8.98 3.91 -1.16
CA PRO A 72 -8.02 3.61 -2.21
C PRO A 72 -7.02 2.53 -1.75
N PRO A 73 -6.43 1.76 -2.69
CA PRO A 73 -5.42 0.77 -2.36
C PRO A 73 -4.23 1.44 -1.67
N THR A 74 -3.82 0.89 -0.52
CA THR A 74 -2.64 1.38 0.20
C THR A 74 -1.39 1.08 -0.61
N SER A 75 -0.47 2.04 -0.64
CA SER A 75 0.81 1.84 -1.30
C SER A 75 1.64 0.85 -0.49
N SER A 76 2.26 -0.13 -1.15
CA SER A 76 3.15 -1.08 -0.47
C SER A 76 4.38 -0.34 0.07
N VAL A 77 4.66 -0.60 1.34
CA VAL A 77 5.73 0.04 2.13
C VAL A 77 6.94 -0.90 2.23
N THR A 78 6.72 -2.21 2.09
CA THR A 78 7.73 -3.25 2.33
C THR A 78 8.90 -3.22 1.34
N GLY A 79 8.62 -3.14 0.03
CA GLY A 79 9.66 -3.13 -1.02
C GLY A 79 10.64 -1.96 -0.95
N PRO A 80 10.17 -0.69 -0.89
CA PRO A 80 11.09 0.44 -0.74
C PRO A 80 11.79 0.45 0.62
N ALA A 81 11.17 -0.07 1.69
CA ALA A 81 11.83 -0.22 2.98
C ALA A 81 13.00 -1.21 2.92
N THR A 82 12.80 -2.39 2.33
CA THR A 82 13.88 -3.39 2.23
C THR A 82 15.02 -2.90 1.35
N CYS A 83 14.74 -2.29 0.20
CA CYS A 83 15.78 -1.68 -0.64
C CYS A 83 16.51 -0.53 0.08
N GLY A 84 15.78 0.34 0.78
CA GLY A 84 16.37 1.45 1.54
C GLY A 84 17.31 0.97 2.66
N VAL A 85 16.92 -0.08 3.38
CA VAL A 85 17.73 -0.72 4.43
C VAL A 85 18.96 -1.38 3.85
N LEU A 86 18.84 -2.14 2.75
CA LEU A 86 19.98 -2.78 2.09
C LEU A 86 21.01 -1.76 1.59
N LEU A 87 20.55 -0.65 0.99
CA LEU A 87 21.41 0.43 0.54
C LEU A 87 22.09 1.16 1.71
N LEU A 88 21.39 1.32 2.83
CA LEU A 88 21.96 1.92 4.04
C LEU A 88 23.07 1.03 4.63
N ILE A 89 22.84 -0.29 4.69
CA ILE A 89 23.85 -1.26 5.14
C ILE A 89 25.08 -1.21 4.22
N ALA A 90 24.89 -1.19 2.90
CA ALA A 90 25.98 -1.08 1.94
C ALA A 90 26.79 0.21 2.12
N ALA A 91 26.12 1.35 2.35
CA ALA A 91 26.78 2.63 2.62
C ALA A 91 27.63 2.59 3.90
N LEU A 92 27.12 1.98 4.98
CA LEU A 92 27.85 1.84 6.24
C LEU A 92 29.07 0.93 6.11
N VAL A 93 28.95 -0.18 5.37
CA VAL A 93 30.08 -1.09 5.10
C VAL A 93 31.17 -0.38 4.30
N MET A 94 30.81 0.37 3.26
CA MET A 94 31.77 1.13 2.47
C MET A 94 32.47 2.22 3.28
N LEU A 95 31.75 2.89 4.19
CA LEU A 95 32.33 3.88 5.08
C LEU A 95 33.33 3.24 6.07
N ALA A 96 32.99 2.06 6.61
CA ALA A 96 33.89 1.32 7.50
C ALA A 96 35.16 0.83 6.79
N ILE A 97 35.05 0.37 5.54
CA ILE A 97 36.20 -0.07 4.72
C ILE A 97 37.10 1.11 4.38
N ALA A 98 36.54 2.22 3.86
CA ALA A 98 37.29 3.43 3.57
C ALA A 98 38.02 3.94 4.81
N GLY A 99 37.34 3.82 5.95
CA GLY A 99 37.91 4.13 7.23
C GLY A 99 39.12 3.30 7.64
N ALA A 100 38.96 1.99 7.63
CA ALA A 100 40.04 1.07 7.92
C ALA A 100 41.25 1.30 7.00
N ALA A 101 41.00 1.58 5.71
CA ALA A 101 42.05 1.89 4.73
C ALA A 101 42.83 3.15 5.08
N VAL A 102 42.17 4.23 5.52
CA VAL A 102 42.87 5.45 5.97
C VAL A 102 43.63 5.20 7.26
N SER A 103 43.07 4.48 8.24
CA SER A 103 43.76 4.12 9.48
C SER A 103 45.02 3.27 9.29
N LEU A 104 45.02 2.40 8.28
CA LEU A 104 46.19 1.56 7.94
C LEU A 104 47.27 2.33 7.17
N GLY A 105 46.89 3.42 6.48
CA GLY A 105 47.79 4.22 5.64
C GLY A 105 48.48 5.40 6.35
N THR A 106 48.02 5.79 7.55
CA THR A 106 48.57 6.94 8.27
C THR A 106 49.87 6.59 9.02
N PRO A 107 51.00 7.26 8.74
CA PRO A 107 52.24 7.06 9.49
C PRO A 107 52.13 7.61 10.94
N PRO A 108 52.86 7.02 11.90
CA PRO A 108 52.68 7.30 13.34
C PRO A 108 53.12 8.70 13.79
N GLU A 109 53.70 9.53 12.92
CA GLU A 109 54.23 10.86 13.27
C GLU A 109 53.20 12.00 13.20
N GLN A 110 52.03 11.79 12.58
CA GLN A 110 51.00 12.82 12.44
C GLN A 110 50.05 12.83 13.64
N SER A 111 50.25 13.77 14.57
CA SER A 111 49.46 13.91 15.82
C SER A 111 48.08 14.56 15.63
N THR A 112 47.58 14.71 14.41
CA THR A 112 46.22 15.18 14.12
C THR A 112 45.47 14.09 13.37
N PRO A 113 44.32 13.61 13.87
CA PRO A 113 43.54 12.63 13.14
C PRO A 113 43.11 13.27 11.80
N PRO A 114 43.35 12.62 10.65
CA PRO A 114 42.99 13.16 9.33
C PRO A 114 41.50 12.96 9.09
N VAL A 115 40.69 13.59 9.94
CA VAL A 115 39.22 13.59 9.87
C VAL A 115 38.78 14.11 8.49
N GLY A 116 39.56 15.03 7.91
CA GLY A 116 39.36 15.53 6.54
C GLY A 116 39.45 14.45 5.46
N ASP A 117 40.51 13.63 5.45
CA ASP A 117 40.68 12.58 4.44
C ASP A 117 39.64 11.46 4.59
N TRP A 118 39.27 11.13 5.83
CA TRP A 118 38.16 10.22 6.13
C TRP A 118 36.83 10.71 5.56
N LEU A 119 36.51 11.99 5.74
CA LEU A 119 35.28 12.60 5.24
C LEU A 119 35.26 12.71 3.71
N VAL A 120 36.39 13.04 3.09
CA VAL A 120 36.49 13.20 1.64
C VAL A 120 36.43 11.83 0.94
N LEU A 121 37.26 10.87 1.34
CA LEU A 121 37.31 9.55 0.70
C LEU A 121 36.10 8.69 1.05
N GLY A 122 35.72 8.66 2.32
CA GLY A 122 34.53 7.95 2.79
C GLY A 122 33.24 8.58 2.27
N GLY A 123 33.17 9.90 2.23
CA GLY A 123 32.05 10.65 1.66
C GLY A 123 31.86 10.36 0.17
N LEU A 124 32.93 10.45 -0.64
CA LEU A 124 32.88 10.18 -2.09
C LEU A 124 32.42 8.74 -2.40
N MET A 125 32.88 7.76 -1.62
CA MET A 125 32.56 6.35 -1.81
C MET A 125 31.16 5.97 -1.31
N ALA A 126 30.68 6.61 -0.24
CA ALA A 126 29.36 6.34 0.34
C ALA A 126 28.22 7.12 -0.35
N MET A 127 28.51 8.27 -0.97
CA MET A 127 27.55 9.13 -1.68
C MET A 127 26.60 8.39 -2.65
N PRO A 128 27.08 7.51 -3.55
CA PRO A 128 26.19 6.82 -4.50
C PRO A 128 25.19 5.86 -3.85
N PHE A 129 25.43 5.42 -2.62
CA PHE A 129 24.51 4.56 -1.85
C PHE A 129 23.65 5.37 -0.87
N ALA A 130 24.20 6.45 -0.32
CA ALA A 130 23.51 7.32 0.63
C ALA A 130 22.34 8.08 -0.02
N LEU A 131 22.53 8.63 -1.23
CA LEU A 131 21.47 9.33 -1.96
C LEU A 131 20.23 8.47 -2.26
N PRO A 132 20.34 7.29 -2.89
CA PRO A 132 19.18 6.45 -3.17
C PRO A 132 18.56 5.89 -1.88
N SER A 133 19.35 5.67 -0.83
CA SER A 133 18.83 5.31 0.50
C SER A 133 17.94 6.43 1.07
N LEU A 134 18.45 7.68 1.08
CA LEU A 134 17.68 8.84 1.54
C LEU A 134 16.39 9.02 0.72
N ALA A 135 16.48 8.91 -0.61
CA ALA A 135 15.32 8.98 -1.49
C ALA A 135 14.29 7.88 -1.16
N ALA A 136 14.74 6.64 -0.91
CA ALA A 136 13.86 5.55 -0.50
C ALA A 136 13.17 5.84 0.84
N PHE A 137 13.87 6.40 1.83
CA PHE A 137 13.28 6.81 3.10
C PHE A 137 12.29 7.98 2.96
N LEU A 138 12.56 8.95 2.08
CA LEU A 138 11.59 10.02 1.79
C LEU A 138 10.32 9.47 1.14
N VAL A 139 10.46 8.56 0.17
CA VAL A 139 9.30 7.87 -0.43
C VAL A 139 8.55 7.06 0.62
N LEU A 140 9.26 6.38 1.51
CA LEU A 140 8.69 5.58 2.59
C LEU A 140 7.87 6.43 3.55
N THR A 141 8.42 7.56 4.00
CA THR A 141 7.73 8.49 4.92
C THR A 141 6.53 9.15 4.26
N HIS A 142 6.62 9.52 2.98
CA HIS A 142 5.49 10.04 2.25
C HIS A 142 4.37 9.00 2.09
N ARG A 143 4.72 7.77 1.72
CA ARG A 143 3.78 6.64 1.63
C ARG A 143 3.16 6.30 2.99
N SER A 144 3.95 6.29 4.06
CA SER A 144 3.46 5.97 5.40
C SER A 144 2.52 7.06 5.92
N ARG A 145 2.82 8.35 5.69
CA ARG A 145 1.95 9.46 6.05
C ARG A 145 0.63 9.43 5.29
N ASN A 146 0.67 9.09 4.00
CA ASN A 146 -0.55 8.92 3.21
C ASN A 146 -1.37 7.72 3.67
N ASN A 147 -0.74 6.58 3.91
CA ASN A 147 -1.42 5.39 4.45
C ASN A 147 -2.00 5.69 5.84
N ALA A 148 -1.31 6.45 6.69
CA ALA A 148 -1.81 6.86 8.00
C ALA A 148 -2.96 7.88 7.89
N ARG A 149 -2.96 8.77 6.90
CA ARG A 149 -4.09 9.66 6.60
C ARG A 149 -5.32 8.84 6.20
N ILE A 150 -5.16 7.87 5.30
CA ILE A 150 -6.24 6.97 4.88
C ILE A 150 -6.74 6.17 6.08
N ALA A 151 -5.84 5.59 6.88
CA ALA A 151 -6.20 4.78 8.05
C ALA A 151 -7.00 5.58 9.09
N ARG A 152 -6.64 6.86 9.33
CA ARG A 152 -7.38 7.74 10.25
C ARG A 152 -8.78 8.07 9.74
N GLY A 153 -8.95 8.24 8.44
CA GLY A 153 -10.24 8.55 7.81
C GLY A 153 -11.12 7.34 7.52
N LEU A 154 -10.55 6.13 7.55
CA LEU A 154 -11.22 4.90 7.17
C LEU A 154 -12.49 4.62 7.99
N PRO A 155 -12.52 4.80 9.33
CA PRO A 155 -13.73 4.54 10.11
C PRO A 155 -14.92 5.37 9.66
N ALA A 156 -14.73 6.68 9.43
CA ALA A 156 -15.78 7.59 8.98
C ALA A 156 -16.30 7.21 7.59
N ALA A 157 -15.39 6.98 6.64
CA ALA A 157 -15.75 6.51 5.30
C ALA A 157 -16.47 5.15 5.33
N SER A 158 -16.02 4.22 6.17
CA SER A 158 -16.60 2.89 6.29
C SER A 158 -18.00 2.89 6.89
N ALA A 159 -18.29 3.82 7.81
CA ALA A 159 -19.61 3.98 8.40
C ALA A 159 -20.62 4.49 7.36
N LEU A 160 -20.22 5.50 6.58
CA LEU A 160 -21.06 6.01 5.48
C LEU A 160 -21.24 4.96 4.38
N TRP A 161 -20.17 4.25 4.03
CA TRP A 161 -20.17 3.21 3.01
C TRP A 161 -21.06 2.01 3.37
N SER A 162 -20.99 1.53 4.61
CA SER A 162 -21.75 0.35 5.05
C SER A 162 -23.26 0.59 5.15
N ALA A 163 -23.67 1.86 5.32
CA ALA A 163 -25.07 2.29 5.32
C ALA A 163 -25.69 2.37 3.91
N ALA A 164 -24.89 2.24 2.84
CA ALA A 164 -25.35 2.39 1.47
C ALA A 164 -25.82 1.09 0.83
N PHE A 165 -26.66 1.24 -0.20
CA PHE A 165 -27.20 0.15 -1.01
C PHE A 165 -26.96 0.41 -2.49
N TYR A 166 -26.90 -0.66 -3.26
CA TYR A 166 -26.74 -0.65 -4.71
C TYR A 166 -27.85 -1.46 -5.36
N CYS A 167 -28.47 -0.89 -6.39
CA CYS A 167 -29.45 -1.59 -7.20
C CYS A 167 -28.78 -2.16 -8.45
N HIS A 168 -28.75 -3.49 -8.59
CA HIS A 168 -28.20 -4.19 -9.75
C HIS A 168 -28.96 -3.89 -11.04
N ARG A 169 -30.26 -3.60 -10.95
CA ARG A 169 -31.10 -3.29 -12.12
C ARG A 169 -30.83 -1.90 -12.69
N CYS A 170 -30.64 -0.90 -11.81
CA CYS A 170 -30.43 0.48 -12.23
C CYS A 170 -28.95 0.86 -12.32
N GLY A 171 -28.05 0.13 -11.67
CA GLY A 171 -26.63 0.44 -11.61
C GLY A 171 -26.29 1.66 -10.73
N LEU A 172 -27.14 1.96 -9.73
CA LEU A 172 -27.06 3.17 -8.92
C LEU A 172 -26.89 2.83 -7.43
N CYS A 173 -26.12 3.67 -6.74
CA CYS A 173 -25.91 3.65 -5.30
C CYS A 173 -26.84 4.68 -4.64
N TYR A 174 -27.33 4.39 -3.44
CA TYR A 174 -28.13 5.33 -2.64
C TYR A 174 -28.05 5.00 -1.15
N TRP A 175 -28.50 5.93 -0.32
CA TRP A 175 -28.73 5.73 1.11
C TRP A 175 -30.24 5.77 1.40
N PRO A 176 -30.79 4.78 2.14
CA PRO A 176 -32.21 4.74 2.48
C PRO A 176 -32.57 5.66 3.65
N GLN A 177 -31.57 6.10 4.41
CA GLN A 177 -31.72 7.04 5.52
C GLN A 177 -30.75 8.21 5.33
N PRO A 178 -31.11 9.39 5.85
CA PRO A 178 -30.23 10.55 5.77
C PRO A 178 -29.05 10.28 6.68
N VAL A 179 -27.84 10.23 6.10
CA VAL A 179 -26.62 10.05 6.87
C VAL A 179 -26.03 11.43 7.18
N GLU A 180 -25.68 11.66 8.44
CA GLU A 180 -24.95 12.86 8.86
C GLU A 180 -23.61 12.91 8.10
N GLY A 181 -23.50 13.82 7.13
CA GLY A 181 -22.34 13.85 6.23
C GLY A 181 -22.58 14.41 4.82
N GLY A 182 -23.81 14.75 4.44
CA GLY A 182 -24.06 15.71 3.35
C GLY A 182 -24.69 15.19 2.07
N THR A 183 -25.36 14.04 2.07
CA THR A 183 -26.19 13.61 0.92
C THR A 183 -27.66 13.70 1.26
N ALA A 184 -28.42 14.34 0.38
CA ALA A 184 -29.87 14.42 0.48
C ALA A 184 -30.50 13.00 0.43
N ASP A 185 -31.61 12.83 1.14
CA ASP A 185 -32.33 11.56 1.21
C ASP A 185 -32.60 10.96 -0.17
N GLY A 186 -32.24 9.69 -0.34
CA GLY A 186 -32.52 8.95 -1.57
C GLY A 186 -31.79 9.44 -2.83
N GLN A 187 -30.75 10.27 -2.69
CA GLN A 187 -29.97 10.71 -3.84
C GLN A 187 -29.35 9.51 -4.57
N LEU A 188 -29.69 9.37 -5.84
CA LEU A 188 -29.16 8.35 -6.73
C LEU A 188 -27.80 8.79 -7.28
N LEU A 189 -26.78 7.98 -7.06
CA LEU A 189 -25.41 8.26 -7.47
C LEU A 189 -24.85 7.13 -8.32
N LEU A 190 -24.04 7.50 -9.31
CA LEU A 190 -23.21 6.53 -10.02
C LEU A 190 -22.11 6.00 -9.08
N PRO A 191 -21.59 4.76 -9.29
CA PRO A 191 -20.54 4.20 -8.43
C PRO A 191 -19.32 5.11 -8.24
N ASN A 192 -18.88 5.82 -9.29
CA ASN A 192 -17.76 6.76 -9.21
C ASN A 192 -18.08 7.99 -8.33
N GLN A 193 -19.30 8.51 -8.42
CA GLN A 193 -19.74 9.65 -7.61
C GLN A 193 -19.92 9.25 -6.15
N PHE A 194 -20.51 8.07 -5.92
CA PHE A 194 -20.61 7.45 -4.61
C PHE A 194 -19.22 7.30 -3.95
N GLN A 195 -18.24 6.79 -4.70
CA GLN A 195 -16.87 6.64 -4.21
C GLN A 195 -16.26 7.99 -3.79
N GLN A 196 -16.46 9.05 -4.59
CA GLN A 196 -15.97 10.39 -4.25
C GLN A 196 -16.60 10.90 -2.94
N VAL A 197 -17.91 10.73 -2.76
CA VAL A 197 -18.60 11.13 -1.53
C VAL A 197 -18.05 10.37 -0.32
N VAL A 198 -17.90 9.05 -0.43
CA VAL A 198 -17.35 8.21 0.65
C VAL A 198 -15.92 8.60 1.00
N TRP A 199 -15.06 8.85 0.02
CA TRP A 199 -13.66 9.23 0.27
C TRP A 199 -13.53 10.65 0.82
N ASN A 200 -14.41 11.57 0.41
CA ASN A 200 -14.47 12.92 0.96
C ASN A 200 -14.89 12.89 2.43
N ALA A 201 -15.86 12.05 2.81
CA ALA A 201 -16.21 11.82 4.21
C ALA A 201 -15.03 11.26 5.03
N GLY A 202 -14.17 10.45 4.42
CA GLY A 202 -12.90 10.00 5.02
C GLY A 202 -11.77 11.04 5.02
N GLY A 203 -11.93 12.19 4.38
CA GLY A 203 -10.88 13.24 4.33
C GLY A 203 -9.68 12.91 3.43
N TYR A 204 -9.80 11.93 2.54
CA TYR A 204 -8.76 11.53 1.57
C TYR A 204 -9.27 11.46 0.12
N GLY A 205 -10.49 11.93 -0.15
CA GLY A 205 -11.05 11.99 -1.51
C GLY A 205 -10.38 13.04 -2.41
N PHE A 206 -10.63 12.89 -3.72
CA PHE A 206 -10.16 13.78 -4.78
C PHE A 206 -10.90 15.12 -4.72
N GLY A 207 -10.54 15.93 -3.74
CA GLY A 207 -11.24 17.16 -3.41
C GLY A 207 -10.83 17.77 -2.07
N GLY A 208 -9.95 17.09 -1.31
CA GLY A 208 -9.29 17.68 -0.15
C GLY A 208 -8.62 19.00 -0.55
N GLN A 209 -9.30 20.09 -0.22
CA GLN A 209 -8.87 21.45 -0.42
C GLN A 209 -7.45 21.64 0.12
N ARG A 210 -6.64 22.31 -0.70
CA ARG A 210 -5.42 22.98 -0.29
C ARG A 210 -5.75 24.06 0.74
#